data_AF-A0A956RC08-F1
#
_entry.id   AF-A0A956RC08-F1
#
_cell.length_a   1.000
_cell.length_b   1.000
_cell.length_c   1.000
_cell.angle_alpha   90.00
_cell.angle_beta   90.00
_cell.angle_gamma   90.00
#
_symmetry.space_group_name_H-M   'P 1'
#
loop_
_entity.id
_entity.type
_entity.pdbx_description
1 polymer ?
#
loop_
_entity_poly.entity_id
_entity_poly.type
_entity_poly.pdbx_seq_one_letter_code
_entity_poly.pdbx_strand_id
1 'polypeptide(L)'
;PSGDDGVERYAHDLLHTPPPGRALVIGTDDHRVFPILFVQQVRGQAPDVLYVDASLLSQPWYREHLRARWPELPEIDKPVALIGALWSDPAWADTPILLANVFSRPASQLPVVPYGLLWRVLPPHDRQVTPQRVIDDHLAALARYGTPPAPASAPAHPWTADLHAAYHEGTERLLAALRAEGRDAERRALLDALGPWRPPSR
;
A
#
# COMPACT_ATOMS: atom_id res chain seq x y z
N PRO A 1 19.76 21.45 -0.48
CA PRO A 1 18.79 20.43 -0.01
C PRO A 1 17.37 21.00 -0.15
N SER A 2 16.61 20.53 -1.15
CA SER A 2 15.20 20.89 -1.28
C SER A 2 14.46 20.32 -0.06
N GLY A 3 13.83 21.18 0.75
CA GLY A 3 13.10 20.80 1.95
C GLY A 3 11.77 20.09 1.69
N ASP A 4 11.73 19.19 0.71
CA ASP A 4 10.56 18.38 0.36
C ASP A 4 10.72 16.96 0.92
N ASP A 5 10.77 16.88 2.26
CA ASP A 5 10.86 15.61 3.00
C ASP A 5 9.59 14.74 2.81
N GLY A 6 8.53 15.27 2.17
CA GLY A 6 7.26 14.57 1.98
C GLY A 6 7.38 13.31 1.12
N VAL A 7 8.27 13.34 0.12
CA VAL A 7 8.51 12.21 -0.78
C VAL A 7 9.27 11.08 -0.07
N GLU A 8 10.34 11.39 0.67
CA GLU A 8 11.09 10.41 1.47
C GLU A 8 10.22 9.87 2.62
N ARG A 9 9.43 10.73 3.26
CA ARG A 9 8.47 10.31 4.29
C ARG A 9 7.39 9.38 3.75
N TYR A 10 6.81 9.67 2.59
CA TYR A 10 5.88 8.75 1.93
C TYR A 10 6.50 7.39 1.69
N ALA A 11 7.73 7.34 1.16
CA ALA A 11 8.43 6.07 0.94
C ALA A 11 8.66 5.31 2.25
N HIS A 12 9.11 6.01 3.30
CA HIS A 12 9.27 5.45 4.63
C HIS A 12 7.95 4.87 5.16
N ASP A 13 6.88 5.66 5.19
CA ASP A 13 5.60 5.28 5.79
C ASP A 13 4.92 4.15 4.99
N LEU A 14 5.06 4.17 3.66
CA LEU A 14 4.59 3.10 2.79
C LEU A 14 5.31 1.78 3.07
N LEU A 15 6.62 1.81 3.24
CA LEU A 15 7.42 0.62 3.54
C LEU A 15 7.20 0.08 4.96
N HIS A 16 6.73 0.91 5.89
CA HIS A 16 6.35 0.50 7.26
C HIS A 16 4.85 0.25 7.41
N THR A 17 4.06 0.39 6.33
CA THR A 17 2.65 0.04 6.32
C THR A 17 2.41 -1.46 6.49
N PRO A 18 3.15 -2.39 5.85
CA PRO A 18 2.98 -3.82 6.09
C PRO A 18 3.20 -4.21 7.57
N PRO A 19 2.63 -5.33 8.05
CA PRO A 19 3.01 -5.87 9.36
C PRO A 19 4.49 -6.31 9.34
N PRO A 20 5.16 -6.40 10.50
CA PRO A 20 6.52 -6.93 10.57
C PRO A 20 6.64 -8.32 9.94
N GLY A 21 7.73 -8.56 9.22
CA GLY A 21 7.97 -9.79 8.47
C GLY A 21 7.86 -9.59 6.95
N ARG A 22 7.80 -10.71 6.22
CA ARG A 22 7.82 -10.71 4.76
C ARG A 22 6.54 -10.09 4.20
N ALA A 23 6.65 -9.10 3.31
CA ALA A 23 5.50 -8.50 2.62
C ALA A 23 5.82 -8.10 1.18
N LEU A 24 4.85 -8.26 0.28
CA LEU A 24 5.01 -7.86 -1.12
C LEU A 24 4.11 -6.67 -1.44
N VAL A 25 4.71 -5.59 -1.92
CA VAL A 25 4.01 -4.36 -2.32
C VAL A 25 4.16 -4.17 -3.81
N ILE A 26 3.05 -4.01 -4.54
CA ILE A 26 3.04 -3.77 -5.98
C ILE A 26 2.55 -2.36 -6.26
N GLY A 27 3.29 -1.61 -7.07
CA GLY A 27 2.87 -0.28 -7.49
C GLY A 27 3.46 0.12 -8.83
N THR A 28 3.21 1.35 -9.22
CA THR A 28 3.79 1.98 -10.42
C THR A 28 4.02 3.46 -10.15
N ASP A 29 4.52 4.17 -11.17
CA ASP A 29 4.79 5.59 -11.25
C ASP A 29 6.13 5.99 -10.61
N ASP A 30 7.03 6.55 -11.41
CA ASP A 30 8.41 6.89 -11.05
C ASP A 30 8.52 7.71 -9.75
N HIS A 31 7.60 8.65 -9.52
CA HIS A 31 7.57 9.49 -8.32
C HIS A 31 7.17 8.74 -7.04
N ARG A 32 6.63 7.52 -7.17
CA ARG A 32 6.42 6.56 -6.06
C ARG A 32 7.59 5.57 -5.98
N VAL A 33 8.04 5.05 -7.12
CA VAL A 33 9.06 3.98 -7.18
C VAL A 33 10.45 4.45 -6.75
N PHE A 34 10.96 5.55 -7.30
CA PHE A 34 12.35 5.97 -7.01
C PHE A 34 12.60 6.33 -5.54
N PRO A 35 11.69 7.04 -4.83
CA PRO A 35 11.84 7.27 -3.40
C PRO A 35 11.89 5.97 -2.59
N ILE A 36 11.07 4.99 -2.95
CA ILE A 36 11.05 3.68 -2.29
C ILE A 36 12.37 2.94 -2.52
N LEU A 37 12.86 2.90 -3.76
CA LEU A 37 14.16 2.29 -4.08
C LEU A 37 15.30 2.99 -3.33
N PHE A 38 15.28 4.31 -3.23
CA PHE A 38 16.28 5.07 -2.45
C PHE A 38 16.23 4.66 -0.97
N VAL A 39 15.06 4.64 -0.34
CA VAL A 39 14.90 4.24 1.06
C VAL A 39 15.36 2.79 1.29
N GLN A 40 15.08 1.86 0.38
CA GLN A 40 15.51 0.48 0.55
C GLN A 40 17.01 0.29 0.28
N GLN A 41 17.53 0.80 -0.84
CA GLN A 41 18.89 0.49 -1.32
C GLN A 41 19.96 1.38 -0.69
N VAL A 42 19.62 2.64 -0.37
CA VAL A 42 20.58 3.61 0.20
C VAL A 42 20.46 3.69 1.72
N ARG A 43 19.22 3.68 2.26
CA ARG A 43 19.00 3.76 3.71
C ARG A 43 18.90 2.39 4.39
N GLY A 44 18.78 1.30 3.64
CA GLY A 44 18.69 -0.05 4.19
C GLY A 44 17.41 -0.32 5.00
N GLN A 45 16.33 0.41 4.73
CA GLN A 45 15.09 0.30 5.50
C GLN A 45 14.11 -0.73 4.89
N ALA A 46 13.31 -1.35 5.76
CA ALA A 46 12.32 -2.38 5.41
C ALA A 46 12.85 -3.48 4.46
N PRO A 47 13.95 -4.17 4.82
CA PRO A 47 14.54 -5.22 3.98
C PRO A 47 13.60 -6.41 3.75
N ASP A 48 12.62 -6.62 4.65
CA ASP A 48 11.63 -7.68 4.57
C ASP A 48 10.42 -7.35 3.68
N VAL A 49 10.37 -6.12 3.14
CA VAL A 49 9.33 -5.70 2.18
C VAL A 49 9.93 -5.73 0.78
N LEU A 50 9.33 -6.48 -0.13
CA LEU A 50 9.68 -6.41 -1.55
C LEU A 50 8.72 -5.49 -2.28
N TYR A 51 9.23 -4.36 -2.76
CA TYR A 51 8.50 -3.50 -3.67
C TYR A 51 8.70 -3.97 -5.12
N VAL A 52 7.59 -4.20 -5.81
CA VAL A 52 7.53 -4.62 -7.22
C VAL A 52 6.92 -3.51 -8.04
N ASP A 53 7.72 -2.93 -8.94
CA ASP A 53 7.24 -2.04 -9.98
C ASP A 53 6.51 -2.86 -11.06
N ALA A 54 5.21 -2.64 -11.15
CA ALA A 54 4.31 -3.31 -12.08
C ALA A 54 4.67 -3.07 -13.54
N SER A 55 5.22 -1.90 -13.88
CA SER A 55 5.63 -1.53 -15.24
C SER A 55 6.92 -2.23 -15.64
N LEU A 56 7.85 -2.40 -14.68
CA LEU A 56 9.13 -3.07 -14.91
C LEU A 56 9.06 -4.60 -14.84
N LEU A 57 8.00 -5.18 -14.25
CA LEU A 57 7.86 -6.65 -14.11
C LEU A 57 7.93 -7.40 -15.45
N SER A 58 7.56 -6.75 -16.55
CA SER A 58 7.67 -7.29 -17.91
C SER A 58 9.12 -7.50 -18.38
N GLN A 59 10.08 -6.84 -17.75
CA GLN A 59 11.49 -6.85 -18.13
C GLN A 59 12.25 -8.02 -17.47
N PRO A 60 12.96 -8.87 -18.24
CA PRO A 60 13.71 -10.00 -17.67
C PRO A 60 14.74 -9.59 -16.62
N TRP A 61 15.53 -8.54 -16.89
CA TRP A 61 16.55 -8.02 -15.97
C TRP A 61 15.94 -7.59 -14.62
N TYR A 62 14.71 -7.08 -14.62
CA TYR A 62 14.05 -6.65 -13.40
C TYR A 62 13.57 -7.86 -12.59
N ARG A 63 13.02 -8.88 -13.26
CA ARG A 63 12.67 -10.15 -12.60
C ARG A 63 13.90 -10.85 -12.01
N GLU A 64 15.02 -10.85 -12.73
CA GLU A 64 16.30 -11.35 -12.22
C GLU A 64 16.73 -10.57 -10.97
N HIS A 65 16.61 -9.25 -10.97
CA HIS A 65 16.90 -8.41 -9.81
C HIS A 65 16.01 -8.74 -8.61
N LEU A 66 14.69 -8.89 -8.81
CA LEU A 66 13.76 -9.28 -7.75
C LEU A 66 14.12 -10.66 -7.18
N ARG A 67 14.43 -11.64 -8.04
CA ARG A 67 14.81 -13.01 -7.64
C ARG A 67 16.18 -13.10 -6.99
N ALA A 68 17.10 -12.19 -7.30
CA ALA A 68 18.37 -12.11 -6.57
C ALA A 68 18.14 -11.75 -5.10
N ARG A 69 17.08 -11.00 -4.79
CA ARG A 69 16.66 -10.69 -3.41
C ARG A 69 15.82 -11.83 -2.82
N TRP A 70 14.77 -12.26 -3.53
CA TRP A 70 13.83 -13.31 -3.12
C TRP A 70 13.81 -14.47 -4.15
N PRO A 71 14.72 -15.47 -4.04
CA PRO A 71 14.90 -16.53 -5.04
C PRO A 71 13.68 -17.40 -5.31
N GLU A 72 12.76 -17.48 -4.34
CA GLU A 72 11.53 -18.25 -4.39
C GLU A 72 10.41 -17.59 -5.23
N LEU A 73 10.59 -16.34 -5.68
CA LEU A 73 9.59 -15.65 -6.50
C LEU A 73 9.32 -16.37 -7.82
N PRO A 74 8.06 -16.60 -8.22
CA PRO A 74 7.76 -17.25 -9.47
C PRO A 74 8.15 -16.38 -10.67
N GLU A 75 8.54 -17.01 -11.77
CA GLU A 75 8.94 -16.32 -13.00
C GLU A 75 7.71 -15.87 -13.80
N ILE A 76 7.10 -14.77 -13.35
CA ILE A 76 5.89 -14.21 -13.93
C ILE A 76 6.12 -12.75 -14.33
N ASP A 77 5.72 -12.40 -15.55
CA ASP A 77 5.95 -11.07 -16.16
C ASP A 77 4.77 -10.11 -16.04
N LYS A 78 3.62 -10.60 -15.56
CA LYS A 78 2.37 -9.84 -15.40
C LYS A 78 2.00 -9.73 -13.93
N PRO A 79 1.79 -8.51 -13.39
CA PRO A 79 1.59 -8.33 -11.95
C PRO A 79 0.40 -9.10 -11.38
N VAL A 80 -0.76 -9.09 -12.06
CA VAL A 80 -1.93 -9.83 -11.60
C VAL A 80 -1.74 -11.35 -11.67
N ALA A 81 -1.00 -11.84 -12.66
CA ALA A 81 -0.65 -13.26 -12.74
C ALA A 81 0.35 -13.64 -11.63
N LEU A 82 1.27 -12.75 -11.27
CA LEU A 82 2.19 -12.94 -10.14
C LEU A 82 1.40 -13.09 -8.83
N ILE A 83 0.42 -12.20 -8.57
CA ILE A 83 -0.46 -12.31 -7.40
C ILE A 83 -1.16 -13.67 -7.36
N GLY A 84 -1.73 -14.13 -8.48
CA GLY A 84 -2.39 -15.43 -8.56
C GLY A 84 -1.44 -16.61 -8.33
N ALA A 85 -0.22 -16.53 -8.85
CA ALA A 85 0.82 -17.55 -8.64
C ALA A 85 1.22 -17.63 -7.16
N LEU A 86 1.44 -16.49 -6.51
CA LEU A 86 1.79 -16.41 -5.08
C LEU A 86 0.68 -17.02 -4.21
N TRP A 87 -0.59 -16.73 -4.47
CA TRP A 87 -1.70 -17.33 -3.71
C TRP A 87 -1.87 -18.84 -3.91
N SER A 88 -1.34 -19.38 -5.00
CA SER A 88 -1.40 -20.81 -5.29
C SER A 88 -0.26 -21.59 -4.63
N ASP A 89 0.73 -20.88 -4.09
CA ASP A 89 1.91 -21.47 -3.44
C ASP A 89 1.78 -21.35 -1.89
N PRO A 90 1.69 -22.48 -1.17
CA PRO A 90 1.62 -22.49 0.29
C PRO A 90 2.76 -21.74 0.99
N ALA A 91 3.93 -21.61 0.35
CA ALA A 91 5.06 -20.86 0.89
C ALA A 91 4.76 -19.35 1.05
N TRP A 92 3.69 -18.86 0.42
CA TRP A 92 3.27 -17.46 0.45
C TRP A 92 1.94 -17.23 1.17
N ALA A 93 1.35 -18.26 1.78
CA ALA A 93 0.03 -18.18 2.42
C ALA A 93 -0.09 -17.04 3.45
N ASP A 94 0.98 -16.82 4.24
CA ASP A 94 1.02 -15.79 5.28
C ASP A 94 1.65 -14.47 4.81
N THR A 95 2.06 -14.37 3.54
CA THR A 95 2.69 -13.15 3.01
C THR A 95 1.62 -12.16 2.52
N PRO A 96 1.44 -11.00 3.16
CA PRO A 96 0.53 -9.99 2.67
C PRO A 96 0.98 -9.48 1.30
N ILE A 97 0.03 -9.48 0.36
CA ILE A 97 0.16 -8.85 -0.94
C ILE A 97 -0.62 -7.54 -0.90
N LEU A 98 0.08 -6.44 -1.16
CA LEU A 98 -0.38 -5.08 -0.98
C LEU A 98 -0.19 -4.29 -2.28
N LEU A 99 -1.06 -3.33 -2.55
CA LEU A 99 -0.95 -2.42 -3.68
C LEU A 99 -0.69 -1.00 -3.20
N ALA A 100 0.29 -0.32 -3.78
CA ALA A 100 0.55 1.11 -3.56
C ALA A 100 -0.42 2.01 -4.34
N ASN A 101 -0.93 1.52 -5.47
CA ASN A 101 -1.89 2.18 -6.34
C ASN A 101 -2.54 1.16 -7.29
N VAL A 102 -3.62 1.59 -7.95
CA VAL A 102 -4.26 0.80 -9.03
C VAL A 102 -3.49 1.03 -10.33
N PHE A 103 -2.59 0.12 -10.67
CA PHE A 103 -1.65 0.26 -11.79
C PHE A 103 -2.18 -0.24 -13.15
N SER A 104 -3.36 -0.86 -13.20
CA SER A 104 -3.95 -1.36 -14.45
C SER A 104 -5.45 -1.65 -14.32
N ARG A 105 -6.15 -1.79 -15.45
CA ARG A 105 -7.56 -2.22 -15.46
C ARG A 105 -7.78 -3.61 -14.82
N PRO A 106 -6.94 -4.64 -15.07
CA PRO A 106 -7.05 -5.89 -14.33
C PRO A 106 -6.85 -5.73 -12.82
N ALA A 107 -5.92 -4.88 -12.39
CA ALA A 107 -5.69 -4.62 -10.96
C ALA A 107 -6.90 -3.97 -10.28
N SER A 108 -7.68 -3.15 -11.00
CA SER A 108 -8.90 -2.54 -10.45
C SER A 108 -10.03 -3.53 -10.18
N GLN A 109 -9.92 -4.76 -10.69
CA GLN A 109 -10.89 -5.84 -10.44
C GLN A 109 -10.48 -6.75 -9.27
N LEU A 110 -9.29 -6.55 -8.69
CA LEU A 110 -8.87 -7.34 -7.55
C LEU A 110 -9.73 -6.99 -6.33
N PRO A 111 -10.12 -7.98 -5.51
CA PRO A 111 -10.78 -7.72 -4.24
C PRO A 111 -9.74 -7.11 -3.30
N VAL A 112 -9.87 -5.81 -3.01
CA VAL A 112 -8.95 -5.09 -2.13
C VAL A 112 -9.69 -4.38 -1.00
N VAL A 113 -9.01 -4.23 0.13
CA VAL A 113 -9.47 -3.43 1.27
C VAL A 113 -8.41 -2.41 1.68
N PRO A 114 -8.79 -1.25 2.22
CA PRO A 114 -7.84 -0.29 2.79
C PRO A 114 -6.96 -0.92 3.88
N TYR A 115 -5.67 -0.57 3.88
CA TYR A 115 -4.69 -1.03 4.86
C TYR A 115 -3.57 0.01 5.02
N GLY A 116 -3.77 1.00 5.89
CA GLY A 116 -2.84 2.12 6.03
C GLY A 116 -2.74 2.96 4.76
N LEU A 117 -1.52 3.15 4.24
CA LEU A 117 -1.27 3.80 2.94
C LEU A 117 -1.47 2.87 1.73
N LEU A 118 -1.71 1.59 1.98
CA LEU A 118 -1.74 0.54 0.95
C LEU A 118 -3.15 -0.05 0.83
N TRP A 119 -3.34 -0.82 -0.24
CA TRP A 119 -4.53 -1.65 -0.45
C TRP A 119 -4.15 -3.10 -0.25
N ARG A 120 -4.76 -3.78 0.71
CA ARG A 120 -4.54 -5.22 0.90
C ARG A 120 -5.37 -5.99 -0.11
N VAL A 121 -4.70 -6.83 -0.90
CA VAL A 121 -5.37 -7.76 -1.79
C VAL A 121 -5.89 -8.94 -0.97
N LEU A 122 -7.19 -9.20 -1.05
CA LEU A 122 -7.83 -10.29 -0.34
C LEU A 122 -7.57 -11.61 -1.09
N PRO A 123 -6.99 -12.63 -0.43
CA PRO A 123 -6.86 -13.95 -1.03
C PRO A 123 -8.25 -14.53 -1.34
N PRO A 124 -8.43 -15.28 -2.45
CA PRO A 124 -9.70 -15.91 -2.78
C PRO A 124 -10.25 -16.85 -1.70
N HIS A 125 -9.38 -17.34 -0.82
CA HIS A 125 -9.71 -18.28 0.25
C HIS A 125 -9.92 -17.60 1.61
N ASP A 126 -9.72 -16.28 1.74
CA ASP A 126 -9.98 -15.57 3.00
C ASP A 126 -11.48 -15.38 3.22
N ARG A 127 -12.08 -16.30 4.00
CA ARG A 127 -13.50 -16.29 4.34
C ARG A 127 -13.82 -15.45 5.59
N GLN A 128 -12.81 -14.82 6.20
CA GLN A 128 -12.93 -14.17 7.51
C GLN A 128 -12.82 -12.65 7.44
N VAL A 129 -12.96 -12.05 6.26
CA VAL A 129 -12.95 -10.59 6.11
C VAL A 129 -14.28 -10.04 6.59
N THR A 130 -14.25 -9.28 7.68
CA THR A 130 -15.40 -8.53 8.20
C THR A 130 -15.08 -7.03 8.17
N PRO A 131 -16.10 -6.14 8.10
CA PRO A 131 -15.87 -4.70 8.16
C PRO A 131 -15.09 -4.27 9.41
N GLN A 132 -15.36 -4.88 10.57
CA GLN A 132 -14.61 -4.58 11.80
C GLN A 132 -13.14 -4.96 11.67
N ARG A 133 -12.83 -6.14 11.12
CA ARG A 133 -11.44 -6.55 10.89
C ARG A 133 -10.72 -5.61 9.92
N VAL A 134 -11.39 -5.15 8.86
CA VAL A 134 -10.82 -4.16 7.93
C VAL A 134 -10.51 -2.85 8.64
N ILE A 135 -11.41 -2.37 9.50
CA ILE A 135 -11.21 -1.15 10.31
C ILE A 135 -10.01 -1.32 11.24
N ASP A 136 -9.96 -2.43 11.99
CA ASP A 136 -8.91 -2.70 12.97
C ASP A 136 -7.54 -2.83 12.30
N ASP A 137 -7.45 -3.59 11.20
CA ASP A 137 -6.24 -3.76 10.40
C ASP A 137 -5.77 -2.43 9.81
N HIS A 138 -6.68 -1.59 9.31
CA HIS A 138 -6.37 -0.28 8.74
C HIS A 138 -5.82 0.68 9.80
N LEU A 139 -6.47 0.77 10.97
CA LEU A 139 -6.01 1.60 12.08
C LEU A 139 -4.68 1.12 12.64
N ALA A 140 -4.49 -0.19 12.77
CA ALA A 140 -3.23 -0.79 13.22
C ALA A 140 -2.09 -0.48 12.23
N ALA A 141 -2.36 -0.44 10.93
CA ALA A 141 -1.39 -0.02 9.93
C ALA A 141 -1.06 1.48 10.04
N LEU A 142 -2.05 2.36 10.16
CA LEU A 142 -1.83 3.81 10.34
C LEU A 142 -1.01 4.13 11.58
N ALA A 143 -1.19 3.37 12.67
CA ALA A 143 -0.45 3.58 13.92
C ALA A 143 1.07 3.34 13.79
N ARG A 144 1.55 2.68 12.72
CA ARG A 144 2.98 2.31 12.55
C ARG A 144 3.87 3.50 12.20
N TYR A 145 3.34 4.55 11.60
CA TYR A 145 4.12 5.71 11.13
C TYR A 145 3.68 7.05 11.73
N GLY A 146 2.88 7.00 12.80
CA GLY A 146 2.62 8.16 13.66
C GLY A 146 1.57 9.11 13.11
N THR A 147 1.93 10.40 12.97
CA THR A 147 1.02 11.43 12.45
C THR A 147 1.05 11.46 10.92
N PRO A 148 0.01 11.95 10.23
CA PRO A 148 0.10 12.23 8.80
C PRO A 148 1.03 13.42 8.54
N PRO A 149 1.60 13.54 7.33
CA PRO A 149 2.34 14.72 6.94
C PRO A 149 1.43 15.95 6.90
N ALA A 150 2.00 17.10 7.28
CA ALA A 150 1.29 18.37 7.17
C ALA A 150 0.87 18.59 5.72
N PRO A 151 -0.32 19.16 5.44
CA PRO A 151 -0.77 19.38 4.08
C PRO A 151 0.30 20.13 3.27
N ALA A 152 0.49 19.72 2.02
CA ALA A 152 1.45 20.39 1.16
C ALA A 152 1.06 21.88 1.00
N SER A 153 2.01 22.78 1.27
CA SER A 153 1.81 24.22 1.09
C SER A 153 1.55 24.54 -0.38
N ALA A 154 0.52 25.32 -0.67
CA ALA A 154 0.19 25.70 -2.04
C ALA A 154 1.16 26.76 -2.61
N PRO A 155 1.58 26.66 -3.89
CA PRO A 155 1.32 25.56 -4.81
C PRO A 155 2.31 24.39 -4.58
N ALA A 156 1.77 23.22 -4.26
CA ALA A 156 2.58 22.00 -4.16
C ALA A 156 2.92 21.46 -5.55
N HIS A 157 4.09 20.82 -5.70
CA HIS A 157 4.39 20.07 -6.91
C HIS A 157 3.34 18.96 -7.12
N PRO A 158 2.90 18.66 -8.36
CA PRO A 158 1.86 17.66 -8.60
C PRO A 158 2.14 16.28 -7.99
N TRP A 159 3.41 15.86 -7.97
CA TRP A 159 3.82 14.60 -7.33
C TRP A 159 3.63 14.62 -5.82
N THR A 160 4.04 15.70 -5.15
CA THR A 160 3.82 15.88 -3.71
C THR A 160 2.32 15.87 -3.42
N ALA A 161 1.50 16.53 -4.23
CA ALA A 161 0.04 16.50 -4.10
C ALA A 161 -0.54 15.08 -4.26
N ASP A 162 -0.08 14.29 -5.24
CA ASP A 162 -0.49 12.89 -5.43
C ASP A 162 -0.11 12.01 -4.24
N LEU A 163 1.13 12.12 -3.74
CA LEU A 163 1.59 11.36 -2.58
C LEU A 163 0.77 11.74 -1.34
N HIS A 164 0.47 13.02 -1.14
CA HIS A 164 -0.41 13.48 -0.07
C HIS A 164 -1.84 12.93 -0.18
N ALA A 165 -2.39 12.85 -1.40
CA ALA A 165 -3.71 12.27 -1.61
C ALA A 165 -3.74 10.78 -1.22
N ALA A 166 -2.65 10.04 -1.48
CA ALA A 166 -2.54 8.63 -1.10
C ALA A 166 -2.70 8.39 0.42
N TYR A 167 -2.30 9.34 1.28
CA TYR A 167 -2.48 9.25 2.74
C TYR A 167 -3.95 9.18 3.18
N HIS A 168 -4.86 9.72 2.38
CA HIS A 168 -6.27 9.80 2.74
C HIS A 168 -7.16 8.88 1.90
N GLU A 169 -6.71 8.44 0.73
CA GLU A 169 -7.53 7.69 -0.23
C GLU A 169 -8.16 6.42 0.39
N GLY A 170 -7.36 5.60 1.07
CA GLY A 170 -7.84 4.36 1.73
C GLY A 170 -8.93 4.65 2.76
N THR A 171 -8.69 5.64 3.62
CA THR A 171 -9.62 6.06 4.67
C THR A 171 -10.91 6.64 4.09
N GLU A 172 -10.82 7.51 3.08
CA GLU A 172 -11.99 8.08 2.41
C GLU A 172 -12.87 6.99 1.77
N ARG A 173 -12.25 6.00 1.09
CA ARG A 173 -13.01 4.88 0.51
C ARG A 173 -13.63 3.98 1.56
N LEU A 174 -12.95 3.73 2.70
CA LEU A 174 -13.52 2.95 3.80
C LEU A 174 -14.75 3.63 4.38
N LEU A 175 -14.67 4.93 4.66
CA LEU A 175 -15.78 5.72 5.18
C LEU A 175 -16.96 5.75 4.20
N ALA A 176 -16.69 5.87 2.90
CA ALA A 176 -17.71 5.83 1.86
C ALA A 176 -18.39 4.46 1.77
N ALA A 177 -17.64 3.36 1.85
CA ALA A 177 -18.18 2.00 1.84
C ALA A 177 -19.07 1.73 3.06
N LEU A 178 -18.62 2.08 4.26
CA LEU A 178 -19.42 1.94 5.49
C LEU A 178 -20.73 2.74 5.41
N ARG A 179 -20.69 3.95 4.83
CA ARG A 179 -21.90 4.75 4.59
C ARG A 179 -22.84 4.06 3.60
N ALA A 180 -22.32 3.55 2.49
CA ALA A 180 -23.12 2.90 1.46
C ALA A 180 -23.81 1.62 1.97
N GLU A 181 -23.19 0.92 2.93
CA GLU A 181 -23.76 -0.26 3.59
C GLU A 181 -24.68 0.07 4.78
N GLY A 182 -24.90 1.35 5.11
CA GLY A 182 -25.73 1.74 6.26
C GLY A 182 -25.08 1.49 7.63
N ARG A 183 -23.76 1.33 7.68
CA ARG A 183 -22.96 1.07 8.89
C ARG A 183 -22.54 2.36 9.60
N ASP A 184 -23.52 3.17 9.99
CA ASP A 184 -23.27 4.49 10.57
C ASP A 184 -22.63 4.45 11.97
N ALA A 185 -22.78 3.34 12.71
CA ALA A 185 -22.11 3.18 14.00
C ALA A 185 -20.61 2.96 13.80
N GLU A 186 -20.23 2.00 12.96
CA GLU A 186 -18.83 1.69 12.63
C GLU A 186 -18.15 2.88 11.95
N ARG A 187 -18.84 3.57 11.04
CA ARG A 187 -18.32 4.79 10.40
C ARG A 187 -17.99 5.90 11.40
N ARG A 188 -18.85 6.12 12.40
CA ARG A 188 -18.60 7.11 13.47
C ARG A 188 -17.44 6.68 14.35
N ALA A 189 -17.42 5.42 14.78
CA ALA A 189 -16.33 4.87 15.57
C ALA A 189 -14.97 5.00 14.85
N LEU A 190 -14.93 4.74 13.54
CA LEU A 190 -13.74 4.96 12.72
C LEU A 190 -13.33 6.44 12.69
N LEU A 191 -14.26 7.37 12.46
CA LEU A 191 -13.96 8.81 12.48
C LEU A 191 -13.37 9.28 13.81
N ASP A 192 -13.88 8.76 14.92
CA ASP A 192 -13.39 9.08 16.26
C ASP A 192 -11.99 8.48 16.49
N ALA A 193 -11.75 7.26 16.01
CA ALA A 193 -10.46 6.56 16.16
C ALA A 193 -9.34 7.11 15.26
N LEU A 194 -9.67 7.71 14.11
CA LEU A 194 -8.67 8.23 13.17
C LEU A 194 -7.81 9.35 13.77
N GLY A 195 -8.33 10.13 14.72
CA GLY A 195 -7.58 11.23 15.34
C GLY A 195 -6.96 12.17 14.28
N PRO A 196 -5.62 12.29 14.20
CA PRO A 196 -4.97 13.15 13.20
C PRO A 196 -5.12 12.65 11.76
N TRP A 197 -5.45 11.36 11.55
CA TRP A 197 -5.67 10.74 10.24
C TRP A 197 -7.03 11.01 9.62
N ARG A 198 -7.88 11.78 10.32
CA ARG A 198 -9.21 12.12 9.82
C ARG A 198 -9.08 12.91 8.51
N PRO A 199 -9.73 12.46 7.41
CA PRO A 199 -9.73 13.22 6.17
C PRO A 199 -10.32 14.61 6.38
N PRO A 200 -9.83 15.65 5.66
CA PRO A 200 -10.42 16.97 5.73
C PRO A 200 -11.90 16.92 5.32
N SER A 201 -12.76 17.63 6.03
CA SER A 201 -14.16 17.80 5.65
C SER A 201 -14.22 18.48 4.28
N ARG A 202 -14.71 17.77 3.26
CA ARG A 202 -15.01 18.35 1.94
C ARG A 202 -16.35 19.06 1.95
#